data_AF-A0A2N9NI27-F1
#
_entry.id   AF-A0A2N9NI27-F1
#
_cell.length_a   1.000
_cell.length_b   1.000
_cell.length_c   1.000
_cell.angle_alpha   90.00
_cell.angle_beta   90.00
_cell.angle_gamma   90.00
#
_symmetry.space_group_name_H-M   'P 1'
#
loop_
_entity.id
_entity.type
_entity.pdbx_description
1 polymer ?
#
loop_
_entity_poly.entity_id
_entity_poly.type
_entity_poly.pdbx_seq_one_letter_code
_entity_poly.pdbx_strand_id
1 'polypeptide(L)'
;MDSTRPYFRLKVILASLANLLAVSYIDYLTGYQFLFFVFYFIPVALCGWYLGRRSVLCLALLTGVSWCFVDILSHHHYPSETVRYANSFICFLAFAIIGSLVQGLRYSLHEQLLVRQKLERALEEIKVATEQARKLQGQLQVVCAWTQRINVEGKWIALDEFLTNQLNAKVSYGVSPEAMQEILQRENAGAEERALQTAK
;
A
#
# COMPACT_ATOMS: atom_id res chain seq x y z
N MET A 1 5.87 23.93 2.59
CA MET A 1 5.67 24.94 3.66
C MET A 1 4.37 25.64 3.33
N ASP A 2 3.30 25.15 3.95
CA ASP A 2 1.93 25.17 3.42
C ASP A 2 1.09 26.28 4.08
N SER A 3 1.25 27.52 3.63
CA SER A 3 0.48 28.67 4.15
C SER A 3 -0.96 28.75 3.61
N THR A 4 -1.34 27.86 2.68
CA THR A 4 -2.68 27.84 2.06
C THR A 4 -3.67 26.89 2.78
N ARG A 5 -3.18 25.99 3.64
CA ARG A 5 -4.00 25.10 4.48
C ARG A 5 -4.91 25.80 5.51
N PRO A 6 -4.54 26.92 6.17
CA PRO A 6 -5.41 27.51 7.19
C PRO A 6 -6.65 28.14 6.56
N TYR A 7 -6.55 28.79 5.40
CA TYR A 7 -7.70 29.42 4.74
C TYR A 7 -8.75 28.42 4.27
N PHE A 8 -8.32 27.27 3.73
CA PHE A 8 -9.25 26.21 3.35
C PHE A 8 -9.96 25.62 4.57
N ARG A 9 -9.20 25.36 5.65
CA ARG A 9 -9.76 24.91 6.92
C ARG A 9 -10.74 25.93 7.51
N LEU A 10 -10.41 27.22 7.47
CA LEU A 10 -11.26 28.29 7.97
C LEU A 10 -12.53 28.44 7.15
N LYS A 11 -12.46 28.31 5.82
CA LYS A 11 -13.64 28.28 4.94
C LYS A 11 -14.56 27.10 5.25
N VAL A 12 -14.00 25.91 5.52
CA VAL A 12 -14.79 24.74 5.92
C VAL A 12 -15.42 24.94 7.30
N ILE A 13 -14.70 25.52 8.26
CA ILE A 13 -15.25 25.91 9.57
C ILE A 13 -16.41 26.87 9.38
N LEU A 14 -16.20 27.96 8.64
CA LEU A 14 -17.21 28.99 8.43
C LEU A 14 -18.45 28.42 7.72
N ALA A 15 -18.25 27.57 6.71
CA ALA A 15 -19.33 26.88 6.01
C ALA A 15 -20.10 25.93 6.93
N SER A 16 -19.40 25.14 7.76
CA SER A 16 -20.03 24.25 8.73
C SER A 16 -20.80 25.01 9.82
N LEU A 17 -20.27 26.14 10.29
CA LEU A 17 -20.92 27.00 11.27
C LEU A 17 -22.14 27.72 10.67
N ALA A 18 -22.03 28.22 9.45
CA ALA A 18 -23.16 28.81 8.73
C ALA A 18 -24.28 27.78 8.49
N ASN A 19 -23.92 26.54 8.13
CA ASN A 19 -24.89 25.45 7.96
C ASN A 19 -25.54 25.08 9.30
N LEU A 20 -24.75 25.01 10.37
CA LEU A 20 -25.25 24.79 11.73
C LEU A 20 -26.27 25.87 12.13
N LEU A 21 -25.93 27.14 11.96
CA LEU A 21 -26.80 28.27 12.27
C LEU A 21 -28.07 28.25 11.42
N ALA A 22 -27.96 27.93 10.13
CA ALA A 22 -29.12 27.81 9.25
C ALA A 22 -30.06 26.68 9.70
N VAL A 23 -29.52 25.50 10.02
CA VAL A 23 -30.31 24.36 10.51
C VAL A 23 -30.94 24.68 11.86
N SER A 24 -30.22 25.30 12.80
CA SER A 24 -30.77 25.72 14.11
C SER A 24 -31.85 26.80 13.97
N TYR A 25 -31.71 27.72 13.01
CA TYR A 25 -32.74 28.71 12.72
C TYR A 25 -33.99 28.08 12.10
N ILE A 26 -33.82 27.10 11.19
CA ILE A 26 -34.94 26.33 10.62
C ILE A 26 -35.64 25.52 11.70
N ASP A 27 -34.90 24.89 12.61
CA ASP A 27 -35.44 24.13 13.74
C ASP A 27 -36.29 25.02 14.66
N TYR A 28 -35.81 26.22 14.98
CA TYR A 28 -36.55 27.24 15.72
C TYR A 28 -37.88 27.61 15.06
N LEU A 29 -37.90 27.73 13.72
CA LEU A 29 -39.10 28.05 12.95
C LEU A 29 -40.08 26.86 12.79
N THR A 30 -39.56 25.63 12.76
CA THR A 30 -40.36 24.44 12.40
C THR A 30 -41.18 23.93 13.58
N GLY A 31 -40.73 24.16 14.82
CA GLY A 31 -41.41 23.64 16.01
C GLY A 31 -41.50 22.10 16.05
N TYR A 32 -41.98 21.55 17.17
CA TYR A 32 -41.88 20.14 17.60
C TYR A 32 -42.46 19.06 16.65
N GLN A 33 -42.96 19.40 15.46
CA GLN A 33 -43.66 18.45 14.59
C GLN A 33 -42.73 17.53 13.77
N PHE A 34 -41.44 17.83 13.65
CA PHE A 34 -40.51 17.00 12.88
C PHE A 34 -39.17 16.76 13.60
N LEU A 35 -38.76 15.49 13.69
CA LEU A 35 -37.42 15.07 14.14
C LEU A 35 -36.38 15.41 13.06
N PHE A 36 -35.97 16.68 12.98
CA PHE A 36 -34.95 17.18 12.03
C PHE A 36 -33.50 16.81 12.40
N PHE A 37 -33.30 15.80 13.25
CA PHE A 37 -31.99 15.38 13.76
C PHE A 37 -31.04 14.90 12.64
N VAL A 38 -31.58 14.33 11.56
CA VAL A 38 -30.80 13.81 10.42
C VAL A 38 -30.01 14.92 9.71
N PHE A 39 -30.53 16.15 9.64
CA PHE A 39 -29.85 17.25 8.94
C PHE A 39 -28.61 17.77 9.67
N TYR A 40 -28.55 17.60 11.00
CA TYR A 40 -27.36 17.93 11.79
C TYR A 40 -26.17 16.99 11.52
N PHE A 41 -26.41 15.83 10.89
CA PHE A 41 -25.36 14.87 10.55
C PHE A 41 -24.43 15.38 9.43
N ILE A 42 -24.96 16.18 8.50
CA ILE A 42 -24.25 16.71 7.34
C ILE A 42 -23.09 17.63 7.75
N PRO A 43 -23.30 18.69 8.56
CA PRO A 43 -22.21 19.57 8.99
C PRO A 43 -21.20 18.85 9.88
N VAL A 44 -21.64 17.89 10.71
CA VAL A 44 -20.74 17.12 11.59
C VAL A 44 -19.87 16.15 10.79
N ALA A 45 -20.43 15.48 9.79
CA ALA A 45 -19.68 14.62 8.88
C ALA A 45 -18.65 15.42 8.06
N LEU A 46 -19.04 16.58 7.53
CA LEU A 46 -18.14 17.51 6.83
C LEU A 46 -17.00 17.98 7.74
N CYS A 47 -17.32 18.39 8.97
CA CYS A 47 -16.29 18.88 9.90
C CYS A 47 -15.34 17.75 10.36
N GLY A 48 -15.87 16.55 10.58
CA GLY A 48 -15.09 15.35 10.87
C GLY A 48 -14.14 14.95 9.74
N TRP A 49 -14.53 15.20 8.49
CA TRP A 49 -13.75 14.83 7.31
C TRP A 49 -12.52 15.73 7.07
N TYR A 50 -12.63 17.02 7.39
CA TYR A 50 -11.64 18.03 6.98
C TYR A 50 -10.75 18.57 8.11
N LEU A 51 -11.15 18.40 9.38
CA LEU A 51 -10.65 19.28 10.44
C LEU A 51 -10.04 18.55 11.66
N GLY A 52 -10.23 17.23 11.77
CA GLY A 52 -9.62 16.39 12.81
C GLY A 52 -10.22 16.54 14.22
N ARG A 53 -9.66 15.77 15.18
CA ARG A 53 -10.27 15.46 16.50
C ARG A 53 -10.55 16.68 17.35
N ARG A 54 -9.59 17.62 17.41
CA ARG A 54 -9.69 18.82 18.25
C ARG A 54 -10.76 19.78 17.73
N SER A 55 -10.93 19.86 16.42
CA SER A 55 -11.91 20.74 15.81
C SER A 55 -13.32 20.18 15.91
N VAL A 56 -13.49 18.85 15.82
CA VAL A 56 -14.76 18.17 16.12
C VAL A 56 -15.19 18.42 17.56
N LEU A 57 -14.26 18.37 18.52
CA LEU A 57 -14.53 18.68 19.92
C LEU A 57 -14.93 20.15 20.13
N CYS A 58 -14.21 21.09 19.51
CA CYS A 58 -14.57 22.52 19.58
C CYS A 58 -15.92 22.81 18.93
N LEU A 59 -16.22 22.15 17.80
CA LEU A 59 -17.51 22.28 17.14
C LEU A 59 -18.62 21.68 17.99
N ALA A 60 -18.44 20.48 18.55
CA ALA A 60 -19.41 19.87 19.45
C ALA A 60 -19.70 20.76 20.67
N LEU A 61 -18.66 21.40 21.23
CA LEU A 61 -18.81 22.42 22.27
C LEU A 61 -19.62 23.62 21.78
N LEU A 62 -19.29 24.20 20.63
CA LEU A 62 -20.01 25.33 20.03
C LEU A 62 -21.47 24.98 19.72
N THR A 63 -21.75 23.78 19.23
CA THR A 63 -23.11 23.31 18.96
C THR A 63 -23.89 23.15 20.27
N GLY A 64 -23.28 22.61 21.31
CA GLY A 64 -23.90 22.52 22.65
C GLY A 64 -24.20 23.90 23.24
N VAL A 65 -23.29 24.86 23.09
CA VAL A 65 -23.49 26.25 23.53
C VAL A 65 -24.58 26.93 22.71
N SER A 66 -24.60 26.74 21.39
CA SER A 66 -25.63 27.28 20.50
C SER A 66 -27.02 26.72 20.86
N TRP A 67 -27.11 25.43 21.16
CA TRP A 67 -28.37 24.81 21.60
C TRP A 67 -28.85 25.41 22.93
N CYS A 68 -27.96 25.55 23.91
CA CYS A 68 -28.26 26.20 25.19
C CYS A 68 -28.75 27.64 24.99
N PHE A 69 -28.14 28.38 24.06
CA PHE A 69 -28.53 29.75 23.75
C PHE A 69 -29.91 29.84 23.08
N VAL A 70 -30.19 28.98 22.10
CA VAL A 70 -31.51 28.90 21.42
C VAL A 70 -32.60 28.48 22.41
N ASP A 71 -32.29 27.55 23.31
CA ASP A 71 -33.21 27.03 24.32
C ASP A 71 -33.58 28.08 25.38
N ILE A 72 -32.61 28.90 25.82
CA ILE A 72 -32.86 30.07 26.70
C ILE A 72 -33.74 31.11 25.99
N LEU A 73 -33.52 31.34 24.69
CA LEU A 73 -34.25 32.35 23.93
C LEU A 73 -35.68 31.91 23.56
N SER A 74 -35.90 30.60 23.45
CA SER A 74 -37.16 30.05 22.94
C SER A 74 -38.28 29.98 23.98
N HIS A 75 -38.06 30.34 25.26
CA HIS A 75 -39.09 30.48 26.29
C HIS A 75 -40.09 29.29 26.35
N HIS A 76 -39.60 28.05 26.20
CA HIS A 76 -40.44 26.87 26.13
C HIS A 76 -40.91 26.39 27.52
N HIS A 77 -42.20 26.10 27.65
CA HIS A 77 -42.80 25.40 28.79
C HIS A 77 -42.40 23.91 28.76
N TYR A 78 -41.19 23.57 29.20
CA TYR A 78 -40.84 22.19 29.53
C TYR A 78 -41.38 21.85 30.93
N PRO A 79 -42.06 20.70 31.13
CA PRO A 79 -42.60 20.30 32.43
C PRO A 79 -41.52 20.02 33.49
N SER A 80 -40.27 19.78 33.09
CA SER A 80 -39.11 19.71 33.98
C SER A 80 -37.83 20.11 33.26
N GLU A 81 -37.00 20.92 33.92
CA GLU A 81 -35.72 21.40 33.37
C GLU A 81 -34.73 20.25 33.10
N THR A 82 -34.88 19.12 33.79
CA THR A 82 -34.04 17.93 33.66
C THR A 82 -34.11 17.30 32.27
N VAL A 83 -35.29 17.30 31.61
CA VAL A 83 -35.45 16.74 30.26
C VAL A 83 -34.73 17.60 29.21
N ARG A 84 -34.70 18.92 29.44
CA ARG A 84 -34.05 19.91 28.58
C ARG A 84 -32.52 19.71 28.54
N TYR A 85 -31.92 19.56 29.72
CA TYR A 85 -30.49 19.25 29.84
C TYR A 85 -30.14 17.85 29.33
N ALA A 86 -30.99 16.85 29.59
CA ALA A 86 -30.77 15.49 29.12
C ALA A 86 -30.77 15.39 27.58
N ASN A 87 -31.71 16.07 26.90
CA ASN A 87 -31.77 16.05 25.44
C ASN A 87 -30.54 16.71 24.80
N SER A 88 -30.11 17.87 25.32
CA SER A 88 -28.89 18.55 24.87
C SER A 88 -27.64 17.68 25.08
N PHE A 89 -27.57 16.98 26.22
CA PHE A 89 -26.44 16.11 26.54
C PHE A 89 -26.37 14.87 25.64
N ILE A 90 -27.52 14.25 25.33
CA ILE A 90 -27.61 13.11 24.40
C ILE A 90 -27.20 13.53 22.99
N CYS A 91 -27.64 14.70 22.53
CA CYS A 91 -27.26 15.23 21.22
C CYS A 91 -25.75 15.50 21.16
N PHE A 92 -25.17 16.13 22.20
CA PHE A 92 -23.73 16.36 22.30
C PHE A 92 -22.94 15.04 22.24
N LEU A 93 -23.35 14.04 23.02
CA LEU A 93 -22.71 12.72 23.02
C LEU A 93 -22.81 12.04 21.65
N ALA A 94 -23.99 12.07 21.02
CA ALA A 94 -24.19 11.49 19.70
C ALA A 94 -23.22 12.11 18.67
N PHE A 95 -23.17 13.44 18.59
CA PHE A 95 -22.27 14.12 17.65
C PHE A 95 -20.79 13.90 17.97
N ALA A 96 -20.42 13.85 19.25
CA ALA A 96 -19.06 13.53 19.66
C ALA A 96 -18.65 12.10 19.23
N ILE A 97 -19.53 11.11 19.43
CA ILE A 97 -19.30 9.72 19.04
C ILE A 97 -19.18 9.62 17.51
N ILE A 98 -20.15 10.13 16.77
CA ILE A 98 -20.17 10.11 15.30
C ILE A 98 -18.93 10.78 14.72
N GLY A 99 -18.59 11.98 15.21
CA GLY A 99 -17.42 12.72 14.75
C GLY A 99 -16.11 11.97 15.03
N SER A 100 -16.02 11.28 16.18
CA SER A 100 -14.87 10.44 16.50
C SER A 100 -14.78 9.19 15.61
N LEU A 101 -15.92 8.57 15.27
CA LEU A 101 -15.99 7.39 14.42
C LEU A 101 -15.57 7.71 12.99
N VAL A 102 -16.12 8.79 12.42
CA VAL A 102 -15.80 9.26 11.06
C VAL A 102 -14.32 9.58 10.95
N GLN A 103 -13.75 10.20 11.99
CA GLN A 103 -12.32 10.50 11.98
C GLN A 103 -11.46 9.24 12.08
N GLY A 104 -11.83 8.26 12.90
CA GLY A 104 -11.16 6.96 12.97
C GLY A 104 -11.18 6.23 11.63
N LEU A 105 -12.34 6.24 10.95
CA LEU A 105 -12.50 5.64 9.63
C LEU A 105 -11.61 6.32 8.58
N ARG A 106 -11.54 7.66 8.59
CA ARG A 106 -10.68 8.42 7.67
C ARG A 106 -9.20 8.17 7.92
N TYR A 107 -8.79 8.08 9.18
CA TYR A 107 -7.40 7.77 9.53
C TYR A 107 -6.99 6.39 9.01
N SER A 108 -7.83 5.37 9.25
CA SER A 108 -7.60 4.01 8.75
C SER A 108 -7.53 3.96 7.23
N LEU A 109 -8.45 4.63 6.54
CA LEU A 109 -8.42 4.72 5.07
C LEU A 109 -7.15 5.38 4.55
N HIS A 110 -6.66 6.43 5.23
CA HIS A 110 -5.46 7.13 4.79
C HIS A 110 -4.20 6.28 4.99
N GLU A 111 -4.10 5.57 6.11
CA GLU A 111 -3.02 4.60 6.31
C GLU A 111 -3.05 3.49 5.26
N GLN A 112 -4.23 2.94 4.96
CA GLN A 112 -4.35 1.92 3.92
C GLN A 112 -3.91 2.43 2.54
N LEU A 113 -4.23 3.68 2.20
CA LEU A 113 -3.81 4.27 0.94
C LEU A 113 -2.29 4.43 0.87
N LEU A 114 -1.67 4.89 1.96
CA LEU A 114 -0.22 5.04 2.06
C LEU A 114 0.50 3.68 1.98
N VAL A 115 -0.04 2.67 2.66
CA VAL A 115 0.48 1.29 2.61
C VAL A 115 0.37 0.74 1.19
N ARG A 116 -0.77 0.93 0.50
CA ARG A 116 -0.93 0.53 -0.90
C ARG A 116 0.09 1.19 -1.83
N GLN A 117 0.29 2.51 -1.71
CA GLN A 117 1.29 3.21 -2.52
C GLN A 117 2.71 2.72 -2.28
N LYS A 118 3.07 2.39 -1.03
CA LYS A 118 4.39 1.79 -0.73
C LYS A 118 4.55 0.40 -1.35
N LEU A 119 3.49 -0.41 -1.32
CA LEU A 119 3.49 -1.73 -1.93
C LEU A 119 3.66 -1.65 -3.46
N GLU A 120 2.95 -0.72 -4.11
CA GLU A 120 3.08 -0.49 -5.56
C GLU A 120 4.51 -0.09 -5.94
N ARG A 121 5.13 0.82 -5.18
CA ARG A 121 6.54 1.21 -5.41
C ARG A 121 7.51 0.05 -5.22
N ALA A 122 7.37 -0.72 -4.14
CA ALA A 122 8.23 -1.88 -3.90
C ALA A 122 8.09 -2.93 -5.02
N LEU A 123 6.88 -3.12 -5.55
CA LEU A 123 6.64 -4.02 -6.67
C LEU A 123 7.29 -3.51 -7.96
N GLU A 124 7.26 -2.20 -8.20
CA GLU A 124 7.93 -1.57 -9.34
C GLU A 124 9.46 -1.68 -9.25
N GLU A 125 10.04 -1.46 -8.06
CA GLU A 125 11.47 -1.67 -7.78
C GLU A 125 11.90 -3.11 -8.04
N ILE A 126 11.12 -4.10 -7.58
CA ILE A 126 11.40 -5.52 -7.83
C ILE A 126 11.35 -5.82 -9.33
N LYS A 127 10.36 -5.31 -10.06
CA LYS A 127 10.27 -5.51 -11.51
C LYS A 127 11.51 -4.99 -12.23
N VAL A 128 11.98 -3.79 -11.89
CA VAL A 128 13.18 -3.21 -12.50
C VAL A 128 14.42 -4.07 -12.21
N ALA A 129 14.60 -4.54 -10.98
CA ALA A 129 15.71 -5.41 -10.61
C ALA A 129 15.66 -6.76 -11.37
N THR A 130 14.46 -7.35 -11.52
CA THR A 130 14.30 -8.60 -12.30
C THR A 130 14.62 -8.41 -13.78
N GLU A 131 14.26 -7.26 -14.36
CA GLU A 131 14.56 -6.95 -15.76
C GLU A 131 16.07 -6.75 -15.97
N GLN A 132 16.74 -6.10 -15.02
CA GLN A 132 18.21 -6.00 -15.03
C GLN A 132 18.86 -7.37 -14.95
N ALA A 133 18.42 -8.24 -14.02
CA ALA A 133 18.93 -9.60 -13.92
C ALA A 133 18.72 -10.38 -15.23
N ARG A 134 17.55 -10.24 -15.87
CA ARG A 134 17.25 -10.86 -17.17
C ARG A 134 18.19 -10.34 -18.28
N LYS A 135 18.50 -9.03 -18.31
CA LYS A 135 19.45 -8.45 -19.28
C LYS A 135 20.85 -9.01 -19.13
N LEU A 136 21.37 -9.13 -17.90
CA LEU A 136 22.67 -9.75 -17.66
C LEU A 136 22.63 -11.25 -18.01
N GLN A 137 21.55 -11.96 -17.64
CA GLN A 137 21.39 -13.37 -17.99
C GLN A 137 21.27 -13.61 -19.50
N GLY A 138 20.74 -12.66 -20.28
CA GLY A 138 20.69 -12.76 -21.74
C GLY A 138 22.07 -12.79 -22.41
N GLN A 139 23.13 -12.38 -21.70
CA GLN A 139 24.52 -12.51 -22.16
C GLN A 139 25.11 -13.89 -21.83
N LEU A 140 24.44 -14.69 -20.99
CA LEU A 140 24.90 -16.01 -20.62
C LEU A 140 24.50 -17.02 -21.70
N GLN A 141 25.50 -17.58 -22.36
CA GLN A 141 25.26 -18.59 -23.38
C GLN A 141 24.97 -19.95 -22.74
N VAL A 142 23.83 -20.53 -23.11
CA VAL A 142 23.40 -21.82 -22.57
C VAL A 142 24.20 -22.93 -23.25
N VAL A 143 24.94 -23.69 -22.45
CA VAL A 143 25.68 -24.87 -22.91
C VAL A 143 24.92 -26.13 -22.52
N CYS A 144 24.78 -27.07 -23.45
CA CYS A 144 24.17 -28.36 -23.18
C CYS A 144 25.12 -29.22 -22.33
N ALA A 145 24.66 -29.70 -21.17
CA ALA A 145 25.50 -30.42 -20.21
C ALA A 145 26.11 -31.73 -20.75
N TRP A 146 25.41 -32.44 -21.64
CA TRP A 146 25.85 -33.75 -22.13
C TRP A 146 26.54 -33.72 -23.49
N THR A 147 26.19 -32.78 -24.37
CA THR A 147 26.83 -32.64 -25.70
C THR A 147 27.89 -31.56 -25.76
N GLN A 148 28.02 -30.72 -24.72
CA GLN A 148 28.90 -29.54 -24.68
C GLN A 148 28.70 -28.57 -25.86
N ARG A 149 27.52 -28.60 -26.49
CA ARG A 149 27.14 -27.65 -27.55
C ARG A 149 26.60 -26.36 -26.96
N ILE A 150 26.82 -25.26 -27.64
CA ILE A 150 26.37 -23.93 -27.23
C ILE A 150 25.12 -23.56 -28.02
N ASN A 151 24.09 -23.07 -27.32
CA ASN A 151 22.91 -22.50 -27.95
C ASN A 151 23.18 -21.05 -28.36
N VAL A 152 23.13 -20.80 -29.67
CA VAL A 152 23.22 -19.46 -30.25
C VAL A 152 21.94 -19.22 -31.03
N GLU A 153 21.10 -18.31 -30.54
CA GLU A 153 19.84 -17.91 -31.19
C GLU A 153 18.92 -19.08 -31.58
N GLY A 154 18.90 -20.15 -30.77
CA GLY A 154 18.08 -21.35 -31.02
C GLY A 154 18.75 -22.44 -31.86
N LYS A 155 19.98 -22.22 -32.35
CA LYS A 155 20.80 -23.23 -33.03
C LYS A 155 21.88 -23.77 -32.10
N TRP A 156 22.04 -25.09 -32.07
CA TRP A 156 23.05 -25.76 -31.26
C TRP A 156 24.31 -26.04 -32.09
N ILE A 157 25.34 -25.23 -31.87
CA ILE A 157 26.65 -25.37 -32.55
C ILE A 157 27.70 -25.93 -31.60
N ALA A 158 28.75 -26.52 -32.17
CA ALA A 158 29.86 -27.03 -31.38
C ALA A 158 30.74 -25.88 -30.84
N LEU A 159 31.46 -26.12 -29.75
CA LEU A 159 32.27 -25.10 -29.07
C LEU A 159 33.36 -24.52 -29.99
N ASP A 160 34.02 -25.37 -30.76
CA ASP A 160 35.03 -25.01 -31.77
C ASP A 160 34.47 -24.14 -32.89
N GLU A 161 33.28 -24.48 -33.39
CA GLU A 161 32.57 -23.68 -34.41
C GLU A 161 32.18 -22.31 -33.84
N PHE A 162 31.74 -22.26 -32.58
CA PHE A 162 31.47 -21.02 -31.86
C PHE A 162 32.73 -20.15 -31.70
N LEU A 163 33.84 -20.72 -31.23
CA LEU A 163 35.13 -20.02 -31.06
C LEU A 163 35.68 -19.49 -32.38
N THR A 164 35.49 -20.25 -33.47
CA THR A 164 35.96 -19.85 -34.80
C THR A 164 35.10 -18.72 -35.37
N ASN A 165 33.77 -18.85 -35.32
CA ASN A 165 32.86 -17.88 -35.95
C ASN A 165 32.72 -16.57 -35.17
N GLN A 166 32.67 -16.62 -33.83
CA GLN A 166 32.43 -15.43 -33.00
C GLN A 166 33.73 -14.79 -32.48
N LEU A 167 34.75 -15.60 -32.19
CA LEU A 167 36.01 -15.16 -31.55
C LEU A 167 37.21 -15.19 -32.51
N ASN A 168 37.01 -15.64 -33.76
CA ASN A 168 38.04 -15.75 -34.80
C ASN A 168 39.32 -16.49 -34.33
N ALA A 169 39.14 -17.44 -33.40
CA ALA A 169 40.23 -18.19 -32.78
C ALA A 169 40.38 -19.56 -33.45
N LYS A 170 41.60 -19.90 -33.89
CA LYS A 170 41.92 -21.27 -34.37
C LYS A 170 42.18 -22.19 -33.18
N VAL A 171 41.43 -23.28 -33.08
CA VAL A 171 41.57 -24.28 -32.02
C VAL A 171 42.42 -25.45 -32.51
N SER A 172 43.37 -25.89 -31.68
CA SER A 172 44.13 -27.14 -31.86
C SER A 172 43.86 -28.04 -30.67
N TYR A 173 43.64 -29.33 -30.93
CA TYR A 173 43.35 -30.30 -29.87
C TYR A 173 44.64 -30.84 -29.25
N GLY A 174 44.65 -30.93 -27.93
CA GLY A 174 45.71 -31.56 -27.13
C GLY A 174 45.08 -32.35 -25.99
N VAL A 175 45.84 -33.25 -25.40
CA VAL A 175 45.38 -34.05 -24.26
C VAL A 175 45.88 -33.42 -22.96
N SER A 176 44.97 -33.14 -22.03
CA SER A 176 45.32 -32.63 -20.71
C SER A 176 46.10 -33.69 -19.90
N PRO A 177 47.03 -33.29 -19.00
CA PRO A 177 47.79 -34.22 -18.16
C PRO A 177 46.91 -35.17 -17.33
N GLU A 178 45.77 -34.68 -16.86
CA GLU A 178 44.79 -35.44 -16.06
C GLU A 178 44.14 -36.56 -16.89
N ALA A 179 43.63 -36.22 -18.08
CA ALA A 179 43.08 -37.22 -19.01
C ALA A 179 44.13 -38.26 -19.44
N MET A 180 45.39 -37.84 -19.62
CA MET A 180 46.49 -38.75 -19.92
C MET A 180 46.72 -39.74 -18.76
N GLN A 181 46.71 -39.26 -17.52
CA GLN A 181 46.85 -40.12 -16.34
C GLN A 181 45.68 -41.10 -16.18
N GLU A 182 44.44 -40.68 -16.46
CA GLU A 182 43.28 -41.57 -16.40
C GLU A 182 43.37 -42.71 -17.41
N ILE A 183 43.84 -42.41 -18.64
CA ILE A 183 44.07 -43.43 -19.67
C ILE A 183 45.13 -44.44 -19.20
N LEU A 184 46.26 -43.96 -18.66
CA LEU A 184 47.31 -44.82 -18.11
C LEU A 184 46.80 -45.69 -16.95
N GLN A 185 45.96 -45.13 -16.08
CA GLN A 185 45.34 -45.89 -14.97
C GLN A 185 44.40 -46.99 -15.49
N ARG A 186 43.59 -46.70 -16.51
CA ARG A 186 42.71 -47.71 -17.13
C ARG A 186 43.50 -48.81 -17.82
N GLU A 187 44.59 -48.47 -18.50
CA GLU A 187 45.46 -49.49 -19.12
C GLU A 187 46.11 -50.38 -18.07
N ASN A 188 46.62 -49.81 -16.98
CA ASN A 188 47.23 -50.58 -15.89
C ASN A 188 46.19 -51.48 -15.20
N ALA A 189 44.99 -50.96 -14.90
CA ALA A 189 43.91 -51.74 -14.30
C ALA A 189 43.44 -52.89 -15.22
N GLY A 190 43.30 -52.62 -16.52
CA GLY A 190 42.95 -53.65 -17.51
C GLY A 190 44.06 -54.69 -17.70
N ALA A 191 45.33 -54.31 -17.54
CA ALA A 191 46.46 -55.24 -17.56
C ALA A 191 46.48 -56.14 -16.31
N GLU A 192 46.19 -55.60 -15.13
CA GLU A 192 46.05 -56.36 -13.89
C GLU A 192 44.89 -57.37 -13.96
N GLU A 193 43.72 -56.96 -14.47
CA GLU A 193 42.58 -57.87 -14.66
C GLU A 193 42.88 -59.00 -15.65
N ARG A 194 43.58 -58.71 -16.75
CA ARG A 194 44.00 -59.74 -17.71
C ARG A 194 44.99 -60.73 -17.10
N ALA A 195 45.96 -60.24 -16.33
CA ALA A 195 46.92 -61.09 -15.63
C ALA A 195 46.21 -62.02 -14.62
N LEU A 196 45.22 -61.51 -13.90
CA LEU A 196 44.43 -62.29 -12.95
C LEU A 196 43.55 -63.36 -13.64
N GLN A 197 43.04 -63.08 -14.84
CA GLN A 197 42.26 -64.04 -15.64
C GLN A 197 43.12 -65.15 -16.25
N THR A 198 44.35 -64.86 -16.67
CA THR A 198 45.30 -65.89 -17.17
C THR A 198 45.88 -66.79 -16.08
N ALA A 199 45.79 -66.38 -14.81
CA ALA A 199 46.30 -67.12 -13.66
C ALA A 199 45.27 -68.09 -13.02
N LYS A 200 44.05 -68.16 -13.58
CA LYS A 200 42.93 -68.96 -13.09
C LYS A 200 42.60 -70.09 -14.06
#